data_AF-A0A502FUF0-F1
#
_entry.id   AF-A0A502FUF0-F1
#
_cell.length_a   1.000
_cell.length_b   1.000
_cell.length_c   1.000
_cell.angle_alpha   90.00
_cell.angle_beta   90.00
_cell.angle_gamma   90.00
#
_symmetry.space_group_name_H-M   'P 1'
#
loop_
_entity.id
_entity.type
_entity.pdbx_description
1 polymer ?
#
loop_
_entity_poly.entity_id
_entity_poly.type
_entity_poly.pdbx_seq_one_letter_code
_entity_poly.pdbx_strand_id
1 'polypeptide(L)'
;MAGVGNSARTEPLSAAETVWHMRAALNVAALACRGAEGEETVRLYNAMLHDAAAPLAEAAAGTERAYRTHFASQWQEAEDGAMTRLYNGFAAQNGHEAFCATAHGVLRGIASVEPSDFSNFAAAALARLEAPFQVVASAPVFETIEVHPAVPLQVASLVSSGVGGSTAPRPMTIAFAD
;
A
#
# COMPACT_ATOMS: atom_id res chain seq x y z
N MET A 1 -20.86 29.39 -0.73
CA MET A 1 -20.44 28.21 0.07
C MET A 1 -20.94 26.99 -0.69
N ALA A 2 -20.14 26.48 -1.63
CA ALA A 2 -20.48 25.28 -2.40
C ALA A 2 -19.82 24.07 -1.71
N GLY A 3 -20.61 23.02 -1.49
CA GLY A 3 -20.28 21.86 -0.68
C GLY A 3 -19.08 21.07 -1.20
N VAL A 4 -18.27 20.60 -0.26
CA VAL A 4 -17.17 19.65 -0.49
C VAL A 4 -17.81 18.28 -0.73
N GLY A 5 -18.05 17.95 -2.00
CA GLY A 5 -18.51 16.63 -2.41
C GLY A 5 -17.36 15.62 -2.39
N ASN A 6 -17.66 14.39 -1.96
CA ASN A 6 -16.81 13.20 -2.01
C ASN A 6 -15.96 13.17 -3.29
N SER A 7 -14.67 13.48 -3.16
CA SER A 7 -13.75 13.59 -4.27
C SER A 7 -13.15 12.21 -4.56
N ALA A 8 -13.93 11.31 -5.15
CA ALA A 8 -13.34 10.13 -5.75
C ALA A 8 -12.55 10.55 -7.01
N ARG A 9 -11.26 10.22 -7.08
CA ARG A 9 -10.48 10.43 -8.32
C ARG A 9 -10.86 9.38 -9.34
N THR A 10 -11.09 9.81 -10.58
CA THR A 10 -11.43 8.95 -11.74
C THR A 10 -10.31 8.90 -12.78
N GLU A 11 -9.23 9.67 -12.57
CA GLU A 11 -8.05 9.69 -13.45
C GLU A 11 -7.15 8.47 -13.17
N PRO A 12 -6.46 7.95 -14.19
CA PRO A 12 -5.47 6.90 -14.00
C PRO A 12 -4.32 7.38 -13.09
N LEU A 13 -3.65 6.42 -12.45
CA LEU A 13 -2.48 6.70 -11.62
C LEU A 13 -1.39 7.39 -12.44
N SER A 14 -0.76 8.42 -11.86
CA SER A 14 0.49 8.95 -12.39
C SER A 14 1.61 7.93 -12.26
N ALA A 15 2.67 8.12 -13.05
CA ALA A 15 3.89 7.30 -12.99
C ALA A 15 4.48 7.21 -11.56
N ALA A 16 4.44 8.30 -10.80
CA ALA A 16 4.91 8.35 -9.42
C ALA A 16 4.02 7.50 -8.49
N GLU A 17 2.70 7.61 -8.64
CA GLU A 17 1.75 6.80 -7.86
C GLU A 17 1.85 5.32 -8.21
N THR A 18 2.04 4.98 -9.47
CA THR A 18 2.28 3.59 -9.90
C THR A 18 3.51 2.99 -9.22
N VAL A 19 4.62 3.73 -9.15
CA VAL A 19 5.83 3.31 -8.42
C VAL A 19 5.53 3.15 -6.93
N TRP A 20 4.82 4.11 -6.34
CA TRP A 20 4.47 4.08 -4.92
C TRP A 20 3.55 2.89 -4.58
N HIS A 21 2.60 2.58 -5.44
CA HIS A 21 1.69 1.44 -5.29
C HIS A 21 2.41 0.10 -5.43
N MET A 22 3.32 -0.02 -6.40
CA MET A 22 4.18 -1.20 -6.52
C MET A 22 4.99 -1.40 -5.23
N ARG A 23 5.60 -0.34 -4.69
CA ARG A 23 6.36 -0.40 -3.44
C ARG A 23 5.48 -0.85 -2.27
N ALA A 24 4.24 -0.37 -2.18
CA ALA A 24 3.28 -0.80 -1.15
C ALA A 24 2.94 -2.30 -1.27
N ALA A 25 2.67 -2.80 -2.48
CA ALA A 25 2.44 -4.21 -2.72
C ALA A 25 3.62 -5.08 -2.26
N LEU A 26 4.84 -4.70 -2.66
CA LEU A 26 6.05 -5.44 -2.27
C LEU A 26 6.33 -5.38 -0.77
N ASN A 27 5.93 -4.30 -0.09
CA ASN A 27 5.97 -4.22 1.36
C ASN A 27 5.03 -5.23 2.02
N VAL A 28 3.79 -5.35 1.53
CA VAL A 28 2.85 -6.37 2.02
C VAL A 28 3.40 -7.77 1.82
N ALA A 29 3.99 -8.05 0.65
CA ALA A 29 4.62 -9.34 0.39
C ALA A 29 5.74 -9.65 1.40
N ALA A 30 6.62 -8.69 1.68
CA ALA A 30 7.69 -8.83 2.68
C ALA A 30 7.14 -9.08 4.10
N LEU A 31 5.96 -8.56 4.44
CA LEU A 31 5.33 -8.75 5.73
C LEU A 31 4.49 -10.02 5.84
N ALA A 32 3.84 -10.46 4.76
CA ALA A 32 2.79 -11.47 4.80
C ALA A 32 3.22 -12.83 4.24
N CYS A 33 4.13 -12.88 3.26
CA CYS A 33 4.58 -14.13 2.66
C CYS A 33 5.50 -14.94 3.61
N ARG A 34 5.49 -16.27 3.50
CA ARG A 34 6.13 -17.19 4.44
C ARG A 34 6.95 -18.27 3.71
N GLY A 35 7.73 -19.04 4.47
CA GLY A 35 8.64 -20.06 3.93
C GLY A 35 9.90 -19.48 3.31
N ALA A 36 10.66 -20.32 2.61
CA ALA A 36 11.95 -19.92 2.01
C ALA A 36 11.80 -18.77 1.00
N GLU A 37 10.76 -18.77 0.19
CA GLU A 37 10.44 -17.68 -0.74
C GLU A 37 10.09 -16.38 0.00
N GLY A 38 9.41 -16.47 1.15
CA GLY A 38 9.13 -15.32 2.01
C GLY A 38 10.39 -14.70 2.60
N GLU A 39 11.32 -15.52 3.09
CA GLU A 39 12.61 -15.03 3.61
C GLU A 39 13.45 -14.34 2.52
N GLU A 40 13.45 -14.89 1.31
CA GLU A 40 14.10 -14.25 0.16
C GLU A 40 13.39 -12.96 -0.26
N THR A 41 12.06 -12.94 -0.25
CA THR A 41 11.24 -11.73 -0.50
C THR A 41 11.65 -10.59 0.45
N VAL A 42 11.82 -10.86 1.74
CA VAL A 42 12.29 -9.85 2.71
C VAL A 42 13.67 -9.31 2.35
N ARG A 43 14.63 -10.19 2.02
CA ARG A 43 15.98 -9.77 1.63
C ARG A 43 15.97 -8.91 0.36
N LEU A 44 15.27 -9.36 -0.68
CA LEU A 44 15.18 -8.65 -1.95
C LEU A 44 14.45 -7.31 -1.82
N TYR A 45 13.38 -7.25 -1.01
CA TYR A 45 12.67 -6.00 -0.74
C TYR A 45 13.57 -4.97 -0.08
N ASN A 46 14.35 -5.36 0.93
CA ASN A 46 15.31 -4.46 1.57
C ASN A 46 16.43 -4.01 0.63
N ALA A 47 16.93 -4.90 -0.25
CA ALA A 47 17.90 -4.53 -1.28
C ALA A 47 17.32 -3.50 -2.25
N MET A 48 16.09 -3.71 -2.73
CA MET A 48 15.39 -2.74 -3.58
C MET A 48 15.23 -1.38 -2.88
N LEU A 49 14.86 -1.34 -1.59
CA LEU A 49 14.73 -0.06 -0.88
C LEU A 49 16.04 0.72 -0.86
N HIS A 50 17.18 0.02 -0.77
CA HIS A 50 18.51 0.62 -0.81
C HIS A 50 18.88 1.06 -2.24
N ASP A 51 18.80 0.16 -3.20
CA ASP A 51 19.31 0.38 -4.57
C ASP A 51 18.42 1.34 -5.37
N ALA A 52 17.12 1.36 -5.09
CA ALA A 52 16.13 2.24 -5.73
C ALA A 52 15.73 3.43 -4.85
N ALA A 53 16.55 3.84 -3.87
CA ALA A 53 16.21 4.91 -2.93
C ALA A 53 15.82 6.24 -3.63
N ALA A 54 16.57 6.65 -4.66
CA ALA A 54 16.30 7.88 -5.41
C ALA A 54 14.95 7.85 -6.16
N PRO A 55 14.66 6.86 -7.04
CA PRO A 55 13.37 6.81 -7.73
C PRO A 55 12.19 6.59 -6.76
N LEU A 56 12.38 5.92 -5.62
CA LEU A 56 11.34 5.78 -4.60
C LEU A 56 11.04 7.10 -3.87
N ALA A 57 12.06 7.90 -3.56
CA ALA A 57 11.88 9.23 -2.98
C ALA A 57 11.16 10.18 -3.97
N GLU A 58 11.52 10.13 -5.25
CA GLU A 58 10.84 10.89 -6.30
C GLU A 58 9.37 10.48 -6.44
N ALA A 59 9.08 9.18 -6.39
CA ALA A 59 7.72 8.65 -6.44
C ALA A 59 6.87 9.09 -5.24
N ALA A 60 7.43 9.09 -4.03
CA ALA A 60 6.75 9.58 -2.83
C ALA A 60 6.40 11.07 -2.97
N ALA A 61 7.37 11.91 -3.35
CA ALA A 61 7.13 13.35 -3.56
C ALA A 61 6.18 13.64 -4.74
N GLY A 62 6.20 12.81 -5.78
CA GLY A 62 5.25 12.88 -6.90
C GLY A 62 3.82 12.54 -6.48
N THR A 63 3.67 11.49 -5.67
CA THR A 63 2.37 11.08 -5.10
C THR A 63 1.78 12.19 -4.23
N GLU A 64 2.54 12.72 -3.27
CA GLU A 64 2.11 13.83 -2.43
C GLU A 64 1.66 15.05 -3.27
N ARG A 65 2.44 15.42 -4.31
CA ARG A 65 2.08 16.52 -5.22
C ARG A 65 0.76 16.26 -5.95
N ALA A 66 0.53 15.03 -6.42
CA ALA A 66 -0.73 14.65 -7.05
C ALA A 66 -1.90 14.83 -6.06
N TYR A 67 -1.78 14.30 -4.85
CA TYR A 67 -2.83 14.42 -3.83
C TYR A 67 -3.09 15.88 -3.44
N ARG A 68 -2.04 16.70 -3.24
CA ARG A 68 -2.19 18.14 -3.00
C ARG A 68 -2.93 18.86 -4.11
N THR A 69 -2.67 18.49 -5.36
CA THR A 69 -3.33 19.07 -6.53
C THR A 69 -4.82 18.71 -6.57
N HIS A 70 -5.17 17.46 -6.26
CA HIS A 70 -6.55 16.98 -6.38
C HIS A 70 -7.44 17.31 -5.18
N PHE A 71 -6.87 17.37 -3.97
CA PHE A 71 -7.64 17.43 -2.72
C PHE A 71 -7.39 18.69 -1.89
N ALA A 72 -6.52 19.60 -2.36
CA ALA A 72 -6.18 20.85 -1.70
C ALA A 72 -5.85 20.62 -0.20
N SER A 73 -6.58 21.23 0.74
CA SER A 73 -6.32 21.09 2.18
C SER A 73 -6.61 19.70 2.75
N GLN A 74 -7.37 18.85 2.05
CA GLN A 74 -7.74 17.50 2.49
C GLN A 74 -6.80 16.41 1.96
N TRP A 75 -5.69 16.80 1.33
CA TRP A 75 -4.79 15.87 0.64
C TRP A 75 -4.23 14.75 1.52
N GLN A 76 -3.89 15.04 2.79
CA GLN A 76 -3.34 14.04 3.71
C GLN A 76 -4.37 12.96 4.03
N GLU A 77 -5.59 13.37 4.42
CA GLU A 77 -6.66 12.42 4.73
C GLU A 77 -7.02 11.56 3.51
N ALA A 78 -7.03 12.17 2.32
CA ALA A 78 -7.29 11.45 1.08
C ALA A 78 -6.17 10.44 0.75
N GLU A 79 -4.91 10.82 0.92
CA GLU A 79 -3.74 9.96 0.69
C GLU A 79 -3.70 8.81 1.70
N ASP A 80 -3.84 9.11 2.99
CA ASP A 80 -3.86 8.11 4.07
C ASP A 80 -4.98 7.09 3.88
N GLY A 81 -6.18 7.56 3.52
CA GLY A 81 -7.32 6.70 3.22
C GLY A 81 -7.07 5.82 2.00
N ALA A 82 -6.46 6.37 0.94
CA ALA A 82 -6.12 5.61 -0.25
C ALA A 82 -5.06 4.53 0.03
N MET A 83 -3.98 4.89 0.73
CA MET A 83 -2.92 3.95 1.10
C MET A 83 -3.46 2.85 2.02
N THR A 84 -4.34 3.18 2.96
CA THR A 84 -4.99 2.18 3.82
C THR A 84 -5.77 1.16 3.01
N ARG A 85 -6.60 1.61 2.05
CA ARG A 85 -7.34 0.69 1.14
C ARG A 85 -6.39 -0.15 0.30
N LEU A 86 -5.32 0.45 -0.22
CA LEU A 86 -4.31 -0.24 -1.01
C LEU A 86 -3.62 -1.37 -0.24
N TYR A 87 -3.13 -1.08 0.98
CA TYR A 87 -2.52 -2.09 1.84
C TYR A 87 -3.49 -3.21 2.19
N ASN A 88 -4.74 -2.88 2.51
CA ASN A 88 -5.78 -3.87 2.79
C ASN A 88 -6.10 -4.74 1.56
N GLY A 89 -6.11 -4.16 0.36
CA GLY A 89 -6.31 -4.88 -0.89
C GLY A 89 -5.23 -5.92 -1.14
N PHE A 90 -3.95 -5.55 -1.01
CA PHE A 90 -2.84 -6.50 -1.16
C PHE A 90 -2.72 -7.51 -0.01
N ALA A 91 -3.29 -7.20 1.17
CA ALA A 91 -3.34 -8.12 2.30
C ALA A 91 -4.52 -9.11 2.24
N ALA A 92 -5.36 -9.03 1.20
CA ALA A 92 -6.51 -9.90 1.05
C ALA A 92 -6.10 -11.37 0.92
N GLN A 93 -6.91 -12.28 1.49
CA GLN A 93 -6.59 -13.71 1.50
C GLN A 93 -6.87 -14.38 0.14
N ASN A 94 -7.84 -13.87 -0.61
CA ASN A 94 -8.14 -14.33 -1.95
C ASN A 94 -6.97 -13.98 -2.88
N GLY A 95 -6.35 -14.98 -3.52
CA GLY A 95 -5.18 -14.76 -4.38
C GLY A 95 -3.84 -14.61 -3.65
N HIS A 96 -3.81 -14.77 -2.31
CA HIS A 96 -2.59 -14.59 -1.51
C HIS A 96 -1.39 -15.43 -1.98
N GLU A 97 -1.61 -16.72 -2.28
CA GLU A 97 -0.54 -17.61 -2.75
C GLU A 97 0.04 -17.15 -4.09
N ALA A 98 -0.82 -16.83 -5.07
CA ALA A 98 -0.41 -16.33 -6.37
C ALA A 98 0.25 -14.94 -6.28
N PHE A 99 -0.21 -14.09 -5.36
CA PHE A 99 0.42 -12.81 -5.06
C PHE A 99 1.83 -12.99 -4.50
N CYS A 100 2.04 -13.88 -3.53
CA CYS A 100 3.36 -14.15 -2.97
C CYS A 100 4.36 -14.65 -4.02
N ALA A 101 3.96 -15.62 -4.85
CA ALA A 101 4.80 -16.11 -5.94
C ALA A 101 5.12 -14.99 -6.96
N THR A 102 4.14 -14.15 -7.28
CA THR A 102 4.33 -13.02 -8.22
C THR A 102 5.25 -11.95 -7.65
N ALA A 103 5.08 -11.59 -6.38
CA ALA A 103 5.89 -10.58 -5.71
C ALA A 103 7.36 -11.01 -5.60
N HIS A 104 7.62 -12.28 -5.29
CA HIS A 104 8.97 -12.84 -5.31
C HIS A 104 9.61 -12.73 -6.70
N GLY A 105 8.88 -13.11 -7.75
CA GLY A 105 9.34 -12.97 -9.14
C GLY A 105 9.61 -11.51 -9.55
N VAL A 106 8.76 -10.57 -9.15
CA VAL A 106 8.95 -9.13 -9.39
C VAL A 106 10.23 -8.65 -8.71
N LEU A 107 10.42 -8.98 -7.43
CA LEU A 107 11.60 -8.58 -6.66
C LEU A 107 12.90 -9.15 -7.23
N ARG A 108 12.88 -10.39 -7.75
CA ARG A 108 14.04 -10.97 -8.45
C ARG A 108 14.37 -10.22 -9.74
N GLY A 109 13.37 -9.69 -10.44
CA GLY A 109 13.56 -8.93 -11.67
C GLY A 109 14.07 -7.51 -11.43
N ILE A 110 13.72 -6.89 -10.30
CA ILE A 110 13.99 -5.46 -10.07
C ILE A 110 15.48 -5.15 -9.93
N ALA A 111 16.28 -6.11 -9.45
CA ALA A 111 17.72 -5.96 -9.24
C ALA A 111 18.51 -5.71 -10.55
N SER A 112 17.90 -5.91 -11.72
CA SER A 112 18.51 -5.66 -13.03
C SER A 112 17.91 -4.46 -13.76
N VAL A 113 17.10 -3.64 -13.08
CA VAL A 113 16.42 -2.49 -13.68
C VAL A 113 17.28 -1.24 -13.51
N GLU A 114 17.62 -0.60 -14.62
CA GLU A 114 18.30 0.70 -14.63
C GLU A 114 17.37 1.77 -14.02
N PRO A 115 17.86 2.75 -13.25
CA PRO A 115 17.02 3.79 -12.66
C PRO A 115 16.10 4.51 -13.66
N SER A 116 16.54 4.70 -14.91
CA SER A 116 15.72 5.32 -15.97
C SER A 116 14.50 4.49 -16.40
N ASP A 117 14.55 3.17 -16.21
CA ASP A 117 13.48 2.24 -16.58
C ASP A 117 12.57 1.86 -15.40
N PHE A 118 12.88 2.34 -14.19
CA PHE A 118 12.20 1.96 -12.97
C PHE A 118 10.69 2.21 -13.01
N SER A 119 10.26 3.34 -13.56
CA SER A 119 8.84 3.67 -13.70
C SER A 119 8.11 2.75 -14.69
N ASN A 120 8.73 2.44 -15.83
CA ASN A 120 8.19 1.50 -16.81
C ASN A 120 8.08 0.09 -16.24
N PHE A 121 9.12 -0.34 -15.51
CA PHE A 121 9.10 -1.60 -14.78
C PHE A 121 7.96 -1.62 -13.76
N ALA A 122 7.77 -0.55 -13.00
CA ALA A 122 6.74 -0.46 -11.98
C ALA A 122 5.32 -0.59 -12.56
N ALA A 123 5.04 0.01 -13.71
CA ALA A 123 3.76 -0.14 -14.39
C ALA A 123 3.46 -1.60 -14.74
N ALA A 124 4.43 -2.30 -15.35
CA ALA A 124 4.29 -3.71 -15.67
C ALA A 124 4.25 -4.61 -14.43
N ALA A 125 4.98 -4.26 -13.37
CA ALA A 125 4.99 -4.98 -12.11
C ALA A 125 3.68 -4.84 -11.35
N LEU A 126 3.13 -3.63 -11.24
CA LEU A 126 1.89 -3.36 -10.53
C LEU A 126 0.73 -4.15 -11.14
N ALA A 127 0.58 -4.13 -12.46
CA ALA A 127 -0.45 -4.92 -13.15
C ALA A 127 -0.36 -6.43 -12.84
N ARG A 128 0.86 -6.97 -12.74
CA ARG A 128 1.08 -8.37 -12.35
C ARG A 128 0.75 -8.62 -10.87
N LEU A 129 1.10 -7.68 -9.99
CA LEU A 129 0.84 -7.78 -8.54
C LEU A 129 -0.65 -7.67 -8.20
N GLU A 130 -1.43 -6.95 -9.00
CA GLU A 130 -2.88 -6.80 -8.82
C GLU A 130 -3.67 -7.98 -9.41
N ALA A 131 -3.17 -8.59 -10.49
CA ALA A 131 -3.86 -9.66 -11.22
C ALA A 131 -4.40 -10.82 -10.32
N PRO A 132 -3.68 -11.32 -9.30
CA PRO A 132 -4.16 -12.38 -8.40
C PRO A 132 -5.50 -12.07 -7.72
N PHE A 133 -5.81 -10.79 -7.49
CA PHE A 133 -7.01 -10.34 -6.78
C PHE A 133 -8.19 -10.06 -7.72
N GLN A 134 -7.93 -9.87 -9.02
CA GLN A 134 -8.95 -9.54 -10.02
C GLN A 134 -9.74 -10.77 -10.49
N VAL A 135 -9.15 -11.98 -10.42
CA VAL A 135 -9.79 -13.21 -10.91
C VAL A 135 -10.95 -13.69 -10.01
N VAL A 136 -11.07 -13.12 -8.81
CA VAL A 136 -12.01 -13.53 -7.76
C VAL A 136 -12.97 -12.42 -7.33
N ALA A 137 -12.84 -11.20 -7.85
CA ALA A 137 -13.67 -10.05 -7.49
C ALA A 137 -14.52 -9.59 -8.68
N SER A 138 -15.84 -9.52 -8.52
CA SER A 138 -16.79 -8.91 -9.47
C SER A 138 -16.86 -7.38 -9.36
N ALA A 139 -15.95 -6.74 -8.62
CA ALA A 139 -15.77 -5.30 -8.54
C ALA A 139 -14.27 -4.95 -8.45
N PRO A 140 -13.81 -3.81 -9.00
CA PRO A 140 -12.39 -3.50 -9.03
C PRO A 140 -11.89 -3.14 -7.62
N VAL A 141 -10.99 -3.96 -7.09
CA VAL A 141 -10.38 -3.79 -5.75
C VAL A 141 -9.55 -2.49 -5.65
N PHE A 142 -9.08 -1.96 -6.79
CA PHE A 142 -8.12 -0.86 -6.85
C PHE A 142 -8.63 0.40 -7.56
N GLU A 143 -9.84 0.38 -8.15
CA GLU A 143 -10.28 1.46 -9.06
C GLU A 143 -11.20 2.50 -8.41
N THR A 144 -11.50 2.38 -7.13
CA THR A 144 -12.29 3.38 -6.39
C THR A 144 -11.54 3.88 -5.17
N ILE A 145 -10.89 5.04 -5.32
CA ILE A 145 -10.45 5.85 -4.18
C ILE A 145 -11.68 6.62 -3.68
N GLU A 146 -12.66 5.92 -3.09
CA GLU A 146 -13.75 6.59 -2.39
C GLU A 146 -13.23 7.09 -1.03
N VAL A 147 -13.21 8.40 -0.84
CA VAL A 147 -13.03 9.00 0.50
C VAL A 147 -14.33 8.72 1.26
N HIS A 148 -14.40 7.58 1.93
CA HIS A 148 -15.49 7.33 2.86
C HIS A 148 -15.26 8.18 4.11
N PRO A 149 -16.26 8.98 4.56
CA PRO A 149 -16.17 9.62 5.86
C PRO A 149 -15.97 8.53 6.92
N ALA A 150 -15.12 8.81 7.90
CA ALA A 150 -14.92 7.92 9.04
C ALA A 150 -16.28 7.52 9.63
N VAL A 151 -16.67 6.26 9.43
CA VAL A 151 -17.83 5.71 10.12
C VAL A 151 -17.46 5.74 11.60
N PRO A 152 -18.21 6.46 12.46
CA PRO A 152 -17.94 6.42 13.88
C PRO A 152 -18.08 4.97 14.33
N LEU A 153 -17.03 4.42 14.95
CA LEU A 153 -17.09 3.15 15.65
C LEU A 153 -18.22 3.25 16.69
N GLN A 154 -19.39 2.72 16.35
CA GLN A 154 -20.42 2.47 17.35
C GLN A 154 -19.90 1.33 18.20
N VAL A 155 -19.28 1.68 19.32
CA VAL A 155 -19.00 0.73 20.40
C VAL A 155 -20.35 0.30 20.95
N ALA A 156 -20.92 -0.76 20.37
CA ALA A 156 -22.02 -1.47 21.00
C ALA A 156 -21.47 -1.98 22.34
N SER A 157 -21.93 -1.37 23.43
CA SER A 157 -21.58 -1.76 24.78
C SER A 157 -22.00 -3.21 25.03
N LEU A 158 -21.08 -4.15 24.80
CA LEU A 158 -21.14 -5.47 25.38
C LEU A 158 -20.74 -5.30 26.84
N VAL A 159 -21.76 -5.30 27.71
CA VAL A 159 -21.59 -5.45 29.16
C VAL A 159 -20.93 -6.82 29.41
N SER A 160 -19.61 -6.82 29.59
CA SER A 160 -18.88 -8.01 30.04
C SER A 160 -18.63 -7.89 31.54
N SER A 161 -19.32 -8.75 32.30
CA SER A 161 -18.96 -9.10 33.66
C SER A 161 -17.49 -9.52 33.71
N GLY A 162 -16.76 -8.97 34.68
CA GLY A 162 -15.30 -9.00 34.70
C GLY A 162 -14.65 -10.34 35.05
N VAL A 163 -13.33 -10.36 34.92
CA VAL A 163 -12.37 -11.07 35.76
C VAL A 163 -11.00 -10.42 35.54
N GLY A 164 -10.20 -10.37 36.60
CA GLY A 164 -9.11 -9.43 36.78
C GLY A 164 -7.79 -9.77 36.05
N GLY A 165 -7.07 -8.69 35.74
CA GLY A 165 -5.63 -8.55 35.94
C GLY A 165 -4.71 -9.11 34.84
N SER A 166 -3.99 -8.22 34.17
CA SER A 166 -2.52 -8.32 34.05
C SER A 166 -1.92 -7.08 33.38
N THR A 167 -0.92 -6.51 34.05
CA THR A 167 0.26 -5.73 33.60
C THR A 167 0.18 -4.85 32.33
N ALA A 168 0.47 -3.56 32.53
CA ALA A 168 0.59 -2.54 31.48
C ALA A 168 1.80 -2.80 30.53
N PRO A 169 1.65 -2.65 29.20
CA PRO A 169 2.78 -2.61 28.29
C PRO A 169 3.46 -1.22 28.30
N ARG A 170 4.79 -1.22 28.29
CA ARG A 170 5.62 -0.02 28.15
C ARG A 170 5.53 0.53 26.72
N PRO A 171 5.58 1.86 26.51
CA PRO A 171 5.55 2.45 25.18
C PRO A 171 6.84 2.14 24.41
N MET A 172 6.68 1.73 23.14
CA MET A 172 7.78 1.58 22.18
C MET A 172 7.86 2.89 21.37
N THR A 173 8.95 3.64 21.56
CA THR A 173 9.24 4.86 20.78
C THR A 173 9.78 4.45 19.41
N ILE A 174 9.09 4.83 18.34
CA ILE A 174 9.59 4.76 16.96
C ILE A 174 10.43 6.03 16.73
N ALA A 175 11.73 5.86 16.52
CA ALA A 175 12.62 6.92 16.08
C ALA A 175 12.57 7.03 14.56
N PHE A 176 12.15 8.20 14.07
CA PHE A 176 12.41 8.62 12.70
C PHE A 176 13.83 9.20 12.65
N ALA A 177 14.66 8.71 11.74
CA ALA A 177 15.97 9.31 11.46
C ALA A 177 15.80 10.32 10.32
N ASP A 178 16.39 11.49 10.55
CA ASP A 178 16.47 12.66 9.65
C ASP A 178 17.12 12.36 8.30
#